data_AF-A0A1V8YR69-F1
#
_entry.id   AF-A0A1V8YR69-F1
#
_cell.length_a   1.000
_cell.length_b   1.000
_cell.length_c   1.000
_cell.angle_alpha   90.00
_cell.angle_beta   90.00
_cell.angle_gamma   90.00
#
_symmetry.space_group_name_H-M   'P 1'
#
loop_
_entity.id
_entity.type
_entity.pdbx_description
1 polymer ?
#
loop_
_entity_poly.entity_id
_entity_poly.type
_entity_poly.pdbx_seq_one_letter_code
_entity_poly.pdbx_strand_id
1 'polypeptide(L)' 'MKVKIMQGITDISEYAKRFVSFSLEHKVQQFLDENPQINIHDIKQSSSSSDNGIRKGVITIISIWYEEASNGN' A
#
# COMPACT_ATOMS: atom_id res chain seq x y z
N MET A 1 -12.01 11.40 10.62
CA MET A 1 -11.02 10.33 10.38
C MET A 1 -11.55 9.23 9.45
N LYS A 2 -10.82 8.95 8.36
CA LYS A 2 -11.04 7.87 7.37
C LYS A 2 -9.90 6.85 7.46
N VAL A 3 -10.13 5.62 6.96
CA VAL A 3 -9.10 4.56 6.91
C VAL A 3 -9.02 3.97 5.50
N LYS A 4 -7.84 3.95 4.91
CA LYS A 4 -7.55 3.27 3.64
C LYS A 4 -6.76 2.00 3.92
N ILE A 5 -7.28 0.84 3.51
CA ILE A 5 -6.58 -0.45 3.60
C ILE A 5 -6.13 -0.86 2.20
N MET A 6 -4.86 -1.22 2.06
CA MET A 6 -4.23 -1.64 0.82
C MET A 6 -3.44 -2.91 1.04
N GLN A 7 -3.61 -3.88 0.14
CA GLN A 7 -2.84 -5.12 0.15
C GLN A 7 -2.04 -5.22 -1.13
N GLY A 8 -0.79 -5.65 -1.00
CA GLY A 8 0.09 -5.91 -2.13
C GLY A 8 1.18 -6.90 -1.75
N ILE A 9 2.01 -7.22 -2.73
CA ILE A 9 3.19 -8.05 -2.51
C ILE A 9 4.37 -7.09 -2.45
N THR A 10 5.15 -7.19 -1.38
CA THR A 10 6.46 -6.57 -1.24
C THR A 10 7.54 -7.62 -1.45
N ASP A 11 8.74 -7.18 -1.83
CA ASP A 11 9.88 -8.08 -2.03
C ASP A 11 9.66 -9.14 -3.14
N ILE A 12 9.08 -8.68 -4.25
CA ILE A 12 8.92 -9.47 -5.48
C ILE A 12 10.24 -9.42 -6.26
N SER A 13 10.67 -10.54 -6.84
CA SER A 13 11.86 -10.56 -7.70
C SER A 13 11.73 -9.57 -8.87
N GLU A 14 12.84 -8.99 -9.34
CA GLU A 14 12.86 -8.06 -10.48
C GLU A 14 12.17 -8.63 -11.74
N TYR A 15 12.29 -9.94 -11.95
CA TYR A 15 11.56 -10.63 -13.02
C TYR A 15 10.04 -10.57 -12.81
N ALA A 16 9.57 -10.85 -11.59
CA ALA A 16 8.15 -10.81 -11.27
C ALA A 16 7.57 -9.39 -11.21
N LYS A 17 8.35 -8.37 -10.84
CA LYS A 17 7.94 -6.95 -10.92
C LYS A 17 7.51 -6.53 -12.33
N ARG A 18 8.10 -7.12 -13.38
CA ARG A 18 7.73 -6.85 -14.77
C ARG A 18 6.38 -7.42 -15.20
N PHE A 19 5.86 -8.40 -14.47
CA PHE A 19 4.57 -9.06 -14.77
C PHE A 19 3.50 -8.80 -13.71
N VAL A 20 3.89 -8.38 -12.50
CA VAL A 20 2.97 -8.07 -11.41
C VAL A 20 2.67 -6.58 -11.42
N SER A 21 1.55 -6.25 -12.06
CA SER A 21 1.10 -4.88 -12.33
C SER A 21 0.77 -4.04 -11.08
N PHE A 22 0.90 -4.56 -9.86
CA PHE A 22 0.43 -3.87 -8.66
C PHE A 22 1.26 -4.20 -7.41
N SER A 23 2.52 -3.72 -7.37
CA SER A 23 3.27 -3.68 -6.11
C SER A 23 2.52 -2.85 -5.07
N LEU A 24 2.74 -3.13 -3.79
CA LEU A 24 2.10 -2.35 -2.72
C LEU A 24 2.48 -0.86 -2.81
N GLU A 25 3.73 -0.58 -3.18
CA GLU A 25 4.24 0.78 -3.38
C GLU A 25 3.44 1.52 -4.44
N HIS A 26 3.14 0.87 -5.57
CA HIS A 26 2.34 1.48 -6.63
C HIS A 26 0.93 1.85 -6.14
N LYS A 27 0.29 0.96 -5.35
CA LYS A 27 -1.05 1.23 -4.80
C LYS A 27 -1.04 2.37 -3.78
N VAL A 28 0.00 2.44 -2.94
CA VAL A 28 0.18 3.53 -1.97
C VAL A 28 0.40 4.84 -2.71
N GLN A 29 1.28 4.86 -3.73
CA GLN A 29 1.55 6.05 -4.52
C GLN A 29 0.29 6.54 -5.22
N GLN A 30 -0.43 5.64 -5.91
CA GLN A 30 -1.70 5.97 -6.54
C GLN A 30 -2.70 6.57 -5.55
N PHE A 31 -2.80 6.01 -4.33
CA PHE A 31 -3.68 6.56 -3.31
C PHE A 31 -3.27 7.99 -2.88
N LEU A 32 -1.98 8.25 -2.72
CA LEU A 32 -1.48 9.59 -2.37
C LEU A 32 -1.68 10.59 -3.52
N ASP A 33 -1.48 10.15 -4.77
CA ASP A 33 -1.68 10.98 -5.97
C ASP A 33 -3.17 11.34 -6.17
N GLU A 34 -4.08 10.40 -5.90
CA GLU A 34 -5.53 10.61 -5.93
C GLU A 34 -6.04 11.48 -4.76
N ASN A 35 -5.28 11.54 -3.67
CA ASN A 35 -5.66 12.23 -2.44
C ASN A 35 -4.52 13.15 -1.95
N PRO A 36 -4.11 14.17 -2.75
CA PRO A 36 -2.95 15.00 -2.42
C PRO A 36 -3.18 15.91 -1.20
N GLN A 37 -4.44 16.08 -0.79
CA GLN A 37 -4.87 16.93 0.32
C GLN A 37 -5.36 16.08 1.49
N ILE A 38 -4.51 15.18 1.99
CA ILE A 38 -4.80 14.40 3.20
C ILE A 38 -3.75 14.62 4.28
N ASN A 39 -4.20 14.70 5.52
CA ASN A 39 -3.35 14.64 6.70
C ASN A 39 -3.33 13.21 7.20
N ILE A 40 -2.17 12.55 7.14
CA ILE A 40 -2.00 11.19 7.64
C ILE A 40 -1.77 11.25 9.15
N HIS A 41 -2.57 10.50 9.90
CA HIS A 41 -2.49 10.39 11.35
C HIS A 41 -1.67 9.18 11.79
N ASP A 42 -1.94 8.02 11.19
CA ASP A 42 -1.27 6.77 11.55
C ASP A 42 -1.14 5.85 10.32
N ILE A 43 -0.09 5.03 10.32
CA ILE A 43 0.14 4.00 9.30
C ILE A 43 0.50 2.71 10.02
N LYS A 44 -0.31 1.66 9.84
CA LYS A 44 0.00 0.31 10.33
C LYS A 44 0.28 -0.63 9.18
N GLN A 45 1.34 -1.40 9.31
CA GLN A 45 1.74 -2.43 8.38
C GLN A 45 1.64 -3.80 9.05
N SER A 46 1.09 -4.77 8.32
CA SER A 46 1.15 -6.19 8.68
C SER A 46 1.63 -6.98 7.48
N SER A 47 2.61 -7.85 7.69
CA SER A 47 3.19 -8.67 6.63
C SER A 47 3.16 -10.15 7.02
N SER A 48 2.92 -11.00 6.02
CA SER A 48 3.03 -12.44 6.14
C SER A 48 3.89 -12.96 4.99
N SER A 49 4.97 -13.64 5.33
CA SER A 49 5.76 -14.41 4.38
C SER A 49 4.99 -15.69 4.01
N SER A 50 4.70 -15.87 2.73
CA SER A 50 4.10 -17.11 2.23
C SER A 50 5.19 -17.97 1.61
N ASP A 51 5.59 -19.05 2.28
CA ASP A 51 6.56 -20.04 1.76
C ASP A 51 5.86 -21.09 0.88
N ASN A 52 5.08 -20.65 -0.09
CA ASN A 52 4.40 -21.55 -1.03
C ASN A 52 5.12 -21.47 -2.38
N GLY A 53 5.85 -22.53 -2.71
CA GLY A 53 7.01 -22.61 -3.62
C GLY A 53 6.89 -22.15 -5.09
N ILE A 54 5.88 -21.34 -5.44
CA ILE A 54 5.68 -20.79 -6.79
C ILE A 54 5.62 -19.25 -6.78
N ARG A 55 5.44 -18.60 -5.62
CA ARG A 55 5.43 -17.11 -5.52
C ARG A 55 6.28 -16.65 -4.33
N LYS A 56 7.57 -16.39 -4.56
CA LYS A 56 8.42 -15.64 -3.60
C LYS A 56 7.90 -14.21 -3.51
N GLY A 57 7.29 -13.87 -2.39
CA GLY A 57 6.83 -12.51 -2.11
C GLY A 57 6.25 -12.43 -0.71
N VAL A 58 6.47 -11.29 -0.06
CA VAL A 58 5.87 -11.01 1.25
C VAL A 58 4.52 -10.34 0.97
N ILE A 59 3.43 -10.97 1.40
CA ILE A 59 2.12 -10.33 1.32
C ILE A 59 2.08 -9.30 2.44
N THR A 60 1.90 -8.04 2.07
CA THR A 60 1.90 -6.91 3.00
C THR A 60 0.59 -6.14 2.88
N ILE A 61 -0.01 -5.85 4.02
CA ILE A 61 -1.20 -5.03 4.18
C ILE A 61 -0.78 -3.74 4.88
N ILE A 62 -1.16 -2.61 4.32
CA ILE A 62 -1.00 -1.28 4.90
C ILE A 62 -2.38 -0.72 5.19
N SER A 63 -2.55 -0.15 6.38
CA SER A 63 -3.71 0.63 6.78
C SER A 63 -3.26 2.06 7.07
N ILE A 64 -3.86 3.05 6.40
CA ILE A 64 -3.56 4.47 6.55
C ILE A 64 -4.79 5.15 7.17
N TRP A 65 -4.62 5.73 8.36
CA TRP A 65 -5.61 6.60 8.98
C TRP A 65 -5.33 8.03 8.56
N TYR A 66 -6.31 8.69 7.97
CA TYR A 66 -6.14 10.02 7.40
C TYR A 66 -7.40 10.86 7.52
N GLU A 67 -7.23 12.16 7.35
CA GLU A 67 -8.30 13.13 7.22
C GLU A 67 -8.10 13.96 5.97
N GLU A 68 -9.20 14.34 5.31
CA GLU A 68 -9.11 15.34 4.25
C GLU A 68 -8.66 16.65 4.89
N ALA A 69 -7.65 17.29 4.30
CA ALA A 69 -7.27 18.62 4.70
C ALA A 69 -8.51 19.49 4.54
N SER A 70 -9.07 19.95 5.66
CA SER A 70 -10.15 20.93 5.62
C SER A 70 -9.53 22.17 5.01
N ASN A 71 -9.81 22.43 3.74
CA ASN A 71 -9.67 23.77 3.20
C ASN A 71 -10.58 24.63 4.07
N GLY A 72 -9.98 25.39 4.99
CA GLY A 72 -10.67 26.46 5.67
C GLY A 72 -11.31 27.33 4.60
N ASN A 73 -12.61 27.56 4.76
CA ASN A 73 -13.43 28.50 3.98
C ASN A 73 -12.66 29.76 3.55
#